data_AF-A0A9D4U5H9-F1
#
_entry.id   AF-A0A9D4U5H9-F1
#
_cell.length_a   1.000
_cell.length_b   1.000
_cell.length_c   1.000
_cell.angle_alpha   90.00
_cell.angle_beta   90.00
_cell.angle_gamma   90.00
#
_symmetry.space_group_name_H-M   'P 1'
#
loop_
_entity.id
_entity.type
_entity.pdbx_description
1 polymer ?
#
loop_
_entity_poly.entity_id
_entity_poly.type
_entity_poly.pdbx_seq_one_letter_code
_entity_poly.pdbx_strand_id
1 'polypeptide(L)'
;MIGQVAGGGRTEKPMLKAGNAYHKYKVKCNCWPKVRDVAMNPVEHPLGGGNHQHIGHANTVRRDAPPGQKVGLIATRRTSRLHGQAATAAAKTDKSA
;
A
#
# COMPACT_ATOMS: atom_id res chain seq x y z
N MET A 1 13.93 28.20 -3.61
CA MET A 1 14.66 27.83 -2.38
C MET A 1 15.66 26.74 -2.75
N ILE A 2 16.92 26.87 -2.33
CA ILE A 2 17.98 25.90 -2.66
C ILE A 2 18.28 25.10 -1.39
N GLY A 3 18.26 23.77 -1.45
CA GLY A 3 18.55 22.88 -0.32
C GLY A 3 17.55 21.73 -0.16
N GLN A 4 17.85 20.81 0.77
CA GLN A 4 16.95 19.70 1.15
C GLN A 4 15.90 20.17 2.16
N VAL A 5 14.73 19.53 2.15
CA VAL A 5 13.67 19.80 3.16
C VAL A 5 14.14 19.33 4.54
N ALA A 6 13.95 20.16 5.56
CA ALA A 6 14.29 19.83 6.94
C ALA A 6 13.43 18.68 7.51
N GLY A 7 13.90 18.03 8.59
CA GLY A 7 13.19 16.90 9.22
C GLY A 7 13.38 15.55 8.53
N GLY A 8 14.47 15.39 7.77
CA GLY A 8 14.88 14.12 7.16
C GLY A 8 15.12 13.00 8.19
N GLY A 9 15.10 11.74 7.73
CA GLY A 9 15.36 10.57 8.57
C GLY A 9 14.23 10.15 9.52
N ARG A 10 13.10 10.86 9.55
CA ARG A 10 11.96 10.53 10.43
C ARG A 10 11.44 9.09 10.29
N THR A 11 11.54 8.52 9.09
CA THR A 11 11.07 7.15 8.77
C THR A 11 12.03 6.05 9.20
N GLU A 12 13.29 6.37 9.48
CA GLU A 12 14.31 5.39 9.89
C GLU A 12 14.05 4.87 11.31
N LYS A 13 13.44 5.69 12.17
CA LYS A 13 13.04 5.27 13.52
C LYS A 13 11.78 4.38 13.42
N PRO A 14 11.85 3.10 13.87
CA PRO A 14 10.68 2.23 13.86
C PRO A 14 9.62 2.71 14.86
N MET A 15 8.35 2.48 14.53
CA MET A 15 7.22 2.92 15.38
C MET A 15 7.08 2.11 16.68
N LEU A 16 7.53 0.85 16.69
CA LEU A 16 7.54 -0.13 17.78
C LEU A 16 6.16 -0.48 18.37
N LYS A 17 5.39 0.49 18.87
CA LYS A 17 4.13 0.31 19.58
C LYS A 17 2.92 0.83 18.79
N ALA A 18 1.77 0.17 18.95
CA ALA A 18 0.50 0.63 18.39
C ALA A 18 0.07 2.01 18.92
N GLY A 19 0.34 2.31 20.21
CA GLY A 19 0.04 3.63 20.79
C GLY A 19 0.78 4.79 20.09
N ASN A 20 2.01 4.56 19.63
CA ASN A 20 2.76 5.55 18.85
C ASN A 20 2.09 5.78 17.47
N ALA A 21 1.56 4.72 16.85
CA ALA A 21 0.82 4.82 15.59
C ALA A 21 -0.52 5.55 15.78
N TYR A 22 -1.23 5.31 16.88
CA TYR A 22 -2.45 6.03 17.24
C TYR A 22 -2.20 7.55 17.27
N HIS A 23 -1.21 8.03 18.03
CA HIS A 23 -0.91 9.46 18.10
C HIS A 23 -0.47 10.05 16.75
N LYS A 24 0.24 9.27 15.92
CA LYS A 24 0.63 9.69 14.56
C LYS A 24 -0.57 9.93 13.64
N TYR A 25 -1.60 9.08 13.71
CA TYR A 25 -2.78 9.19 12.84
C TYR A 25 -3.88 10.09 13.42
N LYS A 26 -3.96 10.21 14.76
CA LYS A 26 -4.89 11.12 15.45
C LYS A 26 -4.78 12.58 14.97
N VAL A 27 -3.56 13.05 14.70
CA VAL A 27 -3.31 14.43 14.26
C VAL A 27 -3.49 14.66 12.74
N LYS A 28 -3.81 13.61 11.98
CA LYS A 28 -3.90 13.67 10.51
C LYS A 28 -5.32 13.41 10.02
N CYS A 29 -5.75 12.16 10.11
CA CYS A 29 -7.05 11.71 9.62
C CYS A 29 -7.38 10.32 10.21
N ASN A 30 -8.68 10.00 10.27
CA ASN A 30 -9.19 8.74 10.81
C ASN A 30 -8.97 7.56 9.83
N CYS A 31 -7.72 7.16 9.61
CA CYS A 31 -7.35 6.06 8.70
C CYS A 31 -6.63 4.89 9.38
N TRP A 32 -6.66 4.87 10.72
CA TRP A 32 -6.06 3.83 11.56
C TRP A 32 -7.00 3.53 12.72
N PRO A 33 -7.22 2.25 13.11
CA PRO A 33 -6.61 1.03 12.58
C PRO A 33 -7.15 0.60 11.20
N LYS A 34 -6.39 -0.24 10.48
CA LYS A 34 -6.82 -0.83 9.19
C LYS A 34 -7.11 -2.32 9.37
N VAL A 35 -8.35 -2.71 9.12
CA VAL A 35 -8.76 -4.12 9.10
C VAL A 35 -8.34 -4.74 7.77
N ARG A 36 -7.92 -6.01 7.78
CA ARG A 36 -7.63 -6.74 6.55
C ARG A 36 -8.94 -7.03 5.83
N ASP A 37 -8.97 -6.73 4.55
CA ASP A 37 -10.04 -7.02 3.60
C ASP A 37 -10.63 -8.43 3.70
N VAL A 38 -9.77 -9.45 3.82
CA VAL A 38 -10.17 -10.88 3.91
C VAL A 38 -10.84 -11.23 5.25
N ALA A 39 -10.68 -10.39 6.27
CA ALA A 39 -11.34 -10.58 7.55
C ALA A 39 -12.75 -9.97 7.58
N MET A 40 -13.20 -9.35 6.49
CA MET A 40 -14.52 -8.75 6.37
C MET A 40 -15.54 -9.75 5.79
N ASN A 41 -16.82 -9.41 5.89
CA ASN A 41 -17.91 -10.16 5.27
C ASN A 41 -18.00 -9.85 3.76
N PRO A 42 -18.61 -10.74 2.93
CA PRO A 42 -18.78 -10.50 1.49
C PRO A 42 -19.53 -9.21 1.14
N VAL A 43 -20.43 -8.76 2.02
CA VAL A 43 -21.21 -7.53 1.84
C VAL A 43 -20.36 -6.27 1.93
N GLU A 44 -19.31 -6.31 2.75
CA GLU A 44 -18.45 -5.14 3.01
C GLU A 44 -17.30 -5.04 2.02
N HIS A 45 -16.77 -6.20 1.61
CA HIS A 45 -15.53 -6.24 0.84
C HIS A 45 -15.53 -7.36 -0.20
N PRO A 46 -15.06 -7.11 -1.44
CA PRO A 46 -14.98 -8.14 -2.49
C PRO A 46 -14.14 -9.37 -2.11
N LEU A 47 -13.15 -9.19 -1.24
CA LEU A 47 -12.26 -10.26 -0.75
C LEU A 47 -12.76 -10.92 0.54
N GLY A 48 -13.92 -10.50 1.05
CA GLY A 48 -14.46 -10.94 2.33
C GLY A 48 -15.26 -12.24 2.25
N GLY A 49 -15.30 -12.96 3.37
CA GLY A 49 -16.10 -14.17 3.57
C GLY A 49 -15.39 -15.50 3.31
N GLY A 50 -16.20 -16.54 3.13
CA GLY A 50 -15.75 -17.93 3.03
C GLY A 50 -15.47 -18.59 4.39
N ASN A 51 -15.32 -19.91 4.39
CA ASN A 51 -15.05 -20.70 5.61
C ASN A 51 -13.58 -20.61 6.07
N HIS A 52 -12.68 -20.20 5.16
CA HIS A 52 -11.27 -19.97 5.45
C HIS A 52 -10.91 -18.57 4.94
N GLN A 53 -10.01 -17.87 5.62
CA GLN A 53 -9.54 -16.55 5.16
C GLN A 53 -8.64 -16.71 3.93
N HIS A 54 -9.20 -16.49 2.75
CA HIS A 54 -8.50 -16.48 1.47
C HIS A 54 -9.18 -15.50 0.49
N ILE A 55 -8.48 -15.08 -0.55
CA ILE A 55 -8.96 -14.07 -1.52
C ILE A 55 -9.97 -14.66 -2.52
N GLY A 56 -9.90 -15.96 -2.79
CA GLY A 56 -10.83 -16.66 -3.71
C GLY A 56 -10.60 -16.40 -5.21
N HIS A 57 -10.01 -15.26 -5.58
CA HIS A 57 -9.69 -14.90 -6.96
C HIS A 57 -8.35 -14.14 -7.07
N ALA A 58 -7.94 -13.79 -8.30
CA ALA A 58 -6.75 -12.98 -8.50
C ALA A 58 -6.89 -11.61 -7.80
N ASN A 59 -5.85 -11.20 -7.07
CA ASN A 59 -5.83 -9.92 -6.35
C ASN A 59 -5.44 -8.73 -7.26
N THR A 60 -5.15 -8.99 -8.53
CA THR A 60 -4.82 -7.95 -9.52
C THR A 60 -6.08 -7.46 -10.22
N VAL A 61 -6.33 -6.15 -10.19
CA VAL A 61 -7.55 -5.55 -10.76
C VAL A 61 -7.22 -4.62 -11.92
N ARG A 62 -8.08 -4.59 -12.96
CA ARG A 62 -7.91 -3.72 -14.13
C ARG A 62 -8.00 -2.24 -13.77
N ARG A 63 -7.37 -1.38 -14.58
CA ARG A 63 -7.46 0.09 -14.47
C ARG A 63 -8.90 0.60 -14.53
N ASP A 64 -9.74 -0.06 -15.32
CA ASP A 64 -11.08 0.42 -15.66
C ASP A 64 -12.19 -0.25 -14.86
N ALA A 65 -11.83 -1.07 -13.86
CA ALA A 65 -12.82 -1.70 -12.98
C ALA A 65 -13.72 -0.63 -12.29
N PRO A 66 -14.98 -0.93 -11.96
CA PRO A 66 -15.85 0.02 -11.30
C PRO A 66 -15.37 0.33 -9.86
N PRO A 67 -15.79 1.48 -9.28
CA PRO A 67 -15.65 1.74 -7.85
C PRO A 67 -16.29 0.59 -7.05
N GLY A 68 -15.63 0.14 -5.98
CA GLY A 68 -16.04 -1.05 -5.23
C GLY A 68 -15.35 -2.33 -5.68
N GLN A 69 -15.11 -2.53 -6.98
CA GLN A 69 -14.30 -3.65 -7.48
C GLN A 69 -12.80 -3.32 -7.54
N LYS A 70 -12.46 -2.03 -7.64
CA LYS A 70 -11.08 -1.50 -7.60
C LYS A 70 -10.43 -1.61 -6.22
N VAL A 71 -10.17 -2.83 -5.77
CA VAL A 71 -9.45 -3.11 -4.51
C VAL A 71 -8.29 -4.09 -4.75
N GLY A 72 -7.33 -4.16 -3.84
CA GLY A 72 -6.13 -4.97 -3.99
C GLY A 72 -5.04 -4.34 -4.86
N LEU A 73 -4.42 -5.14 -5.72
CA LEU A 73 -3.32 -4.73 -6.59
C LEU A 73 -3.85 -4.09 -7.88
N ILE A 74 -4.18 -2.80 -7.82
CA ILE A 74 -4.77 -2.05 -8.93
C ILE A 74 -3.75 -1.84 -10.04
N ALA A 75 -4.10 -2.25 -11.26
CA ALA A 75 -3.34 -2.03 -12.49
C ALA A 75 -1.86 -2.45 -12.41
N THR A 76 -1.62 -3.51 -11.66
CA THR A 76 -0.27 -3.96 -11.35
C THR A 76 0.35 -4.63 -12.57
N ARG A 77 1.53 -4.16 -12.99
CA ARG A 77 2.27 -4.70 -14.15
C ARG A 77 3.03 -6.00 -13.84
N ARG A 78 3.50 -6.13 -12.60
CA ARG A 78 4.19 -7.31 -12.07
C ARG A 78 3.87 -7.46 -10.59
N THR A 79 3.71 -8.69 -10.12
CA THR A 79 3.44 -9.00 -8.71
C THR A 79 4.70 -9.54 -8.04
N SER A 80 4.61 -9.86 -6.74
CA SER A 80 5.66 -10.46 -5.90
C SER A 80 6.81 -9.52 -5.52
N ARG A 81 7.81 -10.08 -4.80
CA ARG A 81 9.00 -9.36 -4.33
C ARG A 81 9.81 -8.84 -5.52
N LEU A 82 10.18 -7.57 -5.46
CA LEU A 82 11.09 -6.97 -6.44
C LEU A 82 12.50 -7.54 -6.24
N HIS A 83 13.05 -8.13 -7.30
CA HIS A 83 14.44 -8.56 -7.40
C HIS A 83 15.13 -7.64 -8.43
N GLY A 84 16.22 -6.99 -8.02
CA GLY A 84 16.91 -5.96 -8.80
C GLY A 84 16.55 -4.52 -8.41
N GLN A 85 17.17 -3.55 -9.09
CA GLN A 85 16.90 -2.13 -8.84
C GLN A 85 15.50 -1.73 -9.30
N ALA A 86 14.88 -0.77 -8.61
CA ALA A 86 13.59 -0.23 -9.04
C ALA A 86 13.72 0.32 -10.47
N ALA A 87 12.75 0.02 -11.35
CA ALA A 87 12.80 0.42 -12.76
C ALA A 87 13.01 1.94 -12.96
N THR A 88 12.54 2.76 -12.02
CA THR A 88 12.77 4.22 -11.99
C THR A 88 14.18 4.64 -11.58
N ALA A 89 14.91 3.78 -10.85
CA ALA A 89 16.32 3.98 -10.54
C ALA A 89 17.21 3.52 -11.72
N ALA A 90 16.82 2.43 -12.39
CA ALA A 90 17.50 1.95 -13.60
C ALA A 90 17.37 2.93 -14.78
N ALA A 91 16.23 3.60 -14.95
CA ALA A 91 16.04 4.58 -16.04
C ALA A 91 16.77 5.92 -15.82
N LYS A 92 17.37 6.18 -14.64
CA LYS A 92 18.09 7.43 -14.33
C LYS A 92 19.57 7.38 -14.71
N THR A 93 20.15 6.20 -14.94
CA THR A 93 21.57 6.07 -15.32
C THR A 93 21.83 6.39 -16.78
N ASP A 94 20.79 6.41 -17.63
CA ASP A 94 20.94 6.56 -19.09
C ASP A 94 20.78 8.01 -19.60
N LYS A 95 20.61 8.99 -18.70
CA LYS A 95 20.53 10.43 -19.06
C LYS A 95 21.78 11.21 -18.64
N SER A 96 22.92 10.74 -19.11
CA SER A 96 24.18 11.48 -19.07
C SER A 96 24.82 11.38 -20.46
N ALA A 97 24.35 12.23 -21.36
CA ALA A 97 24.99 12.61 -22.62
C ALA A 97 24.74 14.10 -22.83
#